data_AF-A0A7W8ZBK2-F1
#
_entry.id   AF-A0A7W8ZBK2-F1
#
_cell.length_a   1.000
_cell.length_b   1.000
_cell.length_c   1.000
_cell.angle_alpha   90.00
_cell.angle_beta   90.00
_cell.angle_gamma   90.00
#
_symmetry.space_group_name_H-M   'P 1'
#
loop_
_entity.id
_entity.type
_entity.pdbx_description
1 polymer ?
#
loop_
_entity_poly.entity_id
_entity_poly.type
_entity_poly.pdbx_seq_one_letter_code
_entity_poly.pdbx_strand_id
1 'polypeptide(L)'
;MTESYLGVLGIAQVLGVSRHAVHKWRARYPAGSGHPFPEPDVDVDGTPGWRRDRLEEIVRWRASLPGRGAGGGRPTVARQEYLKAATARGLDRDEALRALAVFGEEFPEMTEPEICAWLVERWRR
;
A
#
# COMPACT_ATOMS: atom_id res chain seq x y z
N MET A 1 7.24 39.81 4.38
CA MET A 1 6.46 38.65 4.87
C MET A 1 7.34 37.43 4.76
N THR A 2 7.43 36.61 5.80
CA THR A 2 8.24 35.38 5.77
C THR A 2 7.35 34.21 5.42
N GLU A 3 7.55 33.62 4.24
CA GLU A 3 6.87 32.37 3.89
C GLU A 3 7.58 31.19 4.56
N SER A 4 6.79 30.25 5.08
CA SER A 4 7.30 29.07 5.77
C SER A 4 6.84 27.81 5.06
N TYR A 5 7.81 26.96 4.72
CA TYR A 5 7.59 25.71 4.00
C TYR A 5 7.84 24.51 4.93
N LEU A 6 7.05 23.47 4.75
CA LEU A 6 7.25 22.17 5.38
C LEU A 6 8.14 21.34 4.47
N GLY A 7 9.28 20.90 4.98
CA GLY A 7 10.05 19.83 4.34
C GLY A 7 9.44 18.45 4.60
N VAL A 8 10.08 17.42 4.05
CA VAL A 8 9.70 16.00 4.25
C VAL A 8 9.54 15.63 5.74
N LEU A 9 10.41 16.17 6.61
CA LEU A 9 10.33 15.95 8.06
C LEU A 9 9.10 16.61 8.69
N GLY A 10 8.76 17.83 8.26
CA GLY A 10 7.59 18.55 8.75
C GLY A 10 6.30 17.81 8.38
N ILE A 11 6.17 17.37 7.12
CA ILE A 11 5.05 16.54 6.68
C ILE A 11 4.96 15.25 7.49
N ALA A 12 6.09 14.56 7.68
CA ALA A 12 6.13 13.31 8.42
C ALA A 12 5.63 13.47 9.87
N GLN A 13 6.10 14.51 10.57
CA GLN A 13 5.66 14.81 11.93
C GLN A 13 4.17 15.12 12.00
N VAL A 14 3.67 16.01 11.13
CA VAL A 14 2.25 16.41 11.18
C VAL A 14 1.33 15.25 10.85
N LEU A 15 1.73 14.34 9.95
CA LEU A 15 0.92 13.19 9.55
C LEU A 15 1.13 11.94 10.43
N GLY A 16 2.00 12.01 11.44
CA GLY A 16 2.31 10.87 12.31
C GLY A 16 2.92 9.68 11.56
N VAL A 17 3.78 9.92 10.57
CA VAL A 17 4.46 8.89 9.77
C VAL A 17 5.98 9.06 9.81
N SER A 18 6.72 8.08 9.31
CA SER A 18 8.17 8.20 9.19
C SER A 18 8.57 9.08 7.99
N ARG A 19 9.70 9.78 8.10
CA ARG A 19 10.35 10.47 6.97
C ARG A 19 10.48 9.57 5.74
N HIS A 20 10.85 8.32 5.97
CA HIS A 20 11.02 7.31 4.92
C HIS A 20 9.70 6.99 4.21
N ALA A 21 8.55 7.05 4.89
CA ALA A 21 7.25 6.88 4.25
C ALA A 21 6.98 7.97 3.21
N VAL A 22 7.24 9.24 3.57
CA VAL A 22 7.06 10.38 2.66
C VAL A 22 7.98 10.28 1.44
N HIS A 23 9.24 9.87 1.64
CA HIS A 23 10.15 9.59 0.52
C HIS A 23 9.64 8.47 -0.39
N LYS A 24 9.09 7.38 0.16
CA LYS A 24 8.51 6.31 -0.63
C LYS A 24 7.27 6.75 -1.40
N TRP A 25 6.44 7.63 -0.84
CA TRP A 25 5.30 8.19 -1.55
C TRP A 25 5.74 8.95 -2.80
N ARG A 26 6.71 9.86 -2.65
CA ARG A 26 7.28 10.60 -3.80
C ARG A 26 7.86 9.69 -4.87
N ALA A 27 8.59 8.64 -4.47
CA ALA A 27 9.19 7.71 -5.42
C ALA A 27 8.16 6.80 -6.11
N ARG A 28 7.11 6.37 -5.41
CA ARG A 28 6.08 5.45 -5.92
C ARG A 28 5.03 6.15 -6.76
N TYR A 29 4.78 7.43 -6.48
CA TYR A 29 3.73 8.21 -7.11
C TYR A 29 4.32 9.49 -7.73
N PRO A 30 5.18 9.38 -8.77
CA PRO A 30 5.70 10.54 -9.48
C PRO A 30 4.59 11.30 -10.21
N ALA A 31 4.88 12.53 -10.66
CA ALA A 31 3.91 13.42 -11.33
C ALA A 31 3.17 12.78 -12.52
N GLY A 32 3.82 11.87 -13.26
CA GLY A 32 3.22 11.14 -14.38
C GLY A 32 2.48 9.85 -14.02
N SER A 33 2.35 9.51 -12.73
CA SER A 33 1.60 8.31 -12.30
C SER A 33 0.10 8.55 -12.30
N GLY A 34 -0.70 7.48 -12.30
CA GLY A 34 -2.17 7.58 -12.24
C GLY A 34 -2.71 8.16 -10.91
N HIS A 35 -1.87 8.35 -9.91
CA HIS A 35 -2.24 8.93 -8.61
C HIS A 35 -1.05 9.69 -7.98
N PRO A 36 -0.61 10.80 -8.60
CA PRO A 36 0.66 11.46 -8.27
C PRO A 36 0.65 12.04 -6.86
N PHE A 37 1.77 11.93 -6.16
CA PHE A 37 1.98 12.63 -4.90
C PHE A 37 2.09 14.14 -5.16
N PRO A 38 1.47 15.00 -4.34
CA PRO A 38 1.55 16.45 -4.52
C PRO A 38 2.98 16.97 -4.68
N GLU A 39 3.24 17.68 -5.78
CA GLU A 39 4.55 18.27 -6.04
C GLU A 39 4.89 19.35 -5.02
N PRO A 40 6.18 19.50 -4.65
CA PRO A 40 6.60 20.59 -3.77
C PRO A 40 6.42 21.95 -4.44
N ASP A 41 6.18 22.98 -3.63
CA ASP A 41 6.09 24.37 -4.11
C ASP A 41 7.48 24.97 -4.33
N VAL A 42 8.49 24.48 -3.60
CA VAL A 42 9.89 24.91 -3.72
C VAL A 42 10.84 23.71 -3.63
N ASP A 43 12.00 23.84 -4.27
CA ASP A 43 13.14 22.96 -4.05
C ASP A 43 14.35 23.84 -3.68
N VAL A 44 14.94 23.60 -2.51
CA VAL A 44 16.10 24.33 -2.01
C VAL A 44 17.23 23.33 -1.78
N ASP A 45 18.26 23.37 -2.61
CA ASP A 45 19.42 22.46 -2.56
C ASP A 45 19.02 20.97 -2.52
N GLY A 46 18.03 20.57 -3.33
CA GLY A 46 17.50 19.20 -3.37
C GLY A 46 16.55 18.87 -2.22
N THR A 47 16.20 19.85 -1.39
CA THR A 47 15.23 19.72 -0.31
C THR A 47 13.87 20.26 -0.75
N PRO A 48 12.87 19.38 -0.97
CA PRO A 48 11.55 19.81 -1.37
C PRO A 48 10.79 20.44 -0.20
N GLY A 49 10.04 21.50 -0.47
CA GLY A 49 9.21 22.22 0.49
C GLY A 49 7.79 22.41 -0.02
N TRP A 50 6.82 22.22 0.88
CA TRP A 50 5.39 22.45 0.63
C TRP A 50 4.89 23.58 1.52
N ARG A 51 4.02 24.44 0.99
CA ARG A 51 3.32 25.43 1.81
C ARG A 51 2.46 24.72 2.86
N ARG A 52 2.32 25.34 4.03
CA ARG A 52 1.61 24.75 5.17
C ARG A 52 0.13 24.46 4.90
N ASP A 53 -0.51 25.32 4.11
CA ASP A 53 -1.91 25.20 3.68
C ASP A 53 -2.15 24.01 2.71
N ARG A 54 -1.14 23.58 1.96
CA ARG A 54 -1.21 22.41 1.08
C ARG A 54 -1.15 21.06 1.81
N LEU A 55 -0.99 21.06 3.13
CA LEU A 55 -1.00 19.84 3.90
C LEU A 55 -2.32 19.07 3.75
N GLU A 56 -3.45 19.78 3.63
CA GLU A 56 -4.76 19.16 3.42
C GLU A 56 -4.83 18.36 2.10
N GLU A 57 -4.14 18.82 1.06
CA GLU A 57 -4.01 18.10 -0.22
C GLU A 57 -3.29 16.77 -0.02
N ILE A 58 -2.20 16.76 0.74
CA ILE A 58 -1.42 15.54 1.05
C ILE A 58 -2.26 14.57 1.89
N VAL A 59 -3.07 15.08 2.83
CA VAL A 59 -3.98 14.26 3.64
C VAL A 59 -5.03 13.59 2.76
N ARG A 60 -5.68 14.35 1.86
CA ARG A 60 -6.68 13.83 0.93
C ARG A 60 -6.08 12.79 -0.01
N TRP A 61 -4.93 13.10 -0.59
CA TRP A 61 -4.17 12.18 -1.43
C TRP A 61 -3.85 10.87 -0.69
N ARG A 62 -3.42 10.95 0.57
CA ARG A 62 -3.11 9.75 1.36
C ARG A 62 -4.36 8.91 1.62
N ALA A 63 -5.50 9.56 1.86
CA ALA A 63 -6.76 8.88 2.12
C ALA A 63 -7.35 8.21 0.87
N SER A 64 -7.04 8.72 -0.33
CA SER A 64 -7.45 8.13 -1.61
C SER A 64 -6.55 6.98 -2.07
N LEU A 65 -5.42 6.72 -1.38
CA LEU A 65 -4.63 5.53 -1.64
C LEU A 65 -5.47 4.27 -1.36
N PRO A 66 -5.43 3.26 -2.24
CA PRO A 66 -6.07 1.98 -1.95
C PRO A 66 -5.50 1.46 -0.62
N GLY A 67 -6.39 1.06 0.29
CA GLY A 67 -6.07 0.81 1.70
C GLY A 67 -4.83 -0.08 1.91
N ARG A 68 -4.22 0.03 3.10
CA ARG A 68 -3.13 -0.86 3.55
C ARG A 68 -3.60 -2.33 3.48
N GLY A 69 -3.41 -2.98 2.33
CA GLY A 69 -3.94 -4.31 2.05
C GLY A 69 -4.07 -4.63 0.55
N ALA A 70 -4.20 -3.62 -0.32
CA ALA A 70 -4.46 -3.84 -1.74
C ALA A 70 -3.28 -4.33 -2.61
N GLY A 71 -2.11 -4.66 -2.04
CA GLY A 71 -1.04 -5.28 -2.85
C GLY A 71 0.40 -5.04 -2.43
N GLY A 72 0.80 -5.32 -1.17
CA GLY A 72 2.23 -5.27 -0.86
C GLY A 72 2.68 -5.35 0.59
N GLY A 73 1.82 -5.81 1.52
CA GLY A 73 2.34 -6.36 2.77
C GLY A 73 3.13 -7.64 2.48
N ARG A 74 4.13 -7.97 3.32
CA ARG A 74 4.69 -9.33 3.29
C ARG A 74 3.50 -10.29 3.46
N PRO A 75 3.24 -11.20 2.50
CA PRO A 75 2.11 -12.11 2.62
C PRO A 75 2.21 -12.85 3.95
N THR A 76 1.08 -13.05 4.64
CA THR A 76 1.05 -13.87 5.85
C THR A 76 1.63 -15.25 5.53
N VAL A 77 2.17 -15.97 6.53
CA VAL A 77 2.70 -17.32 6.30
C VAL A 77 1.66 -18.21 5.61
N ALA A 78 0.39 -18.14 6.04
CA ALA A 78 -0.72 -18.84 5.42
C ALA A 78 -0.89 -18.51 3.93
N ARG A 79 -0.81 -17.22 3.56
CA ARG A 79 -0.91 -16.79 2.15
C ARG A 79 0.29 -17.24 1.31
N GLN A 80 1.49 -17.30 1.89
CA GLN A 80 2.67 -17.82 1.19
C GLN A 80 2.55 -19.31 0.90
N GLU A 81 2.14 -20.09 1.91
CA GLU A 81 1.92 -21.54 1.76
C GLU A 81 0.81 -21.83 0.74
N TYR A 82 -0.28 -21.07 0.77
CA TYR A 82 -1.34 -21.15 -0.23
C TYR A 82 -0.82 -20.88 -1.65
N LEU A 83 -0.12 -19.77 -1.88
CA LEU A 83 0.41 -19.44 -3.21
C LEU A 83 1.38 -20.51 -3.72
N LYS A 84 2.24 -21.06 -2.83
CA LYS A 84 3.15 -22.15 -3.18
C LYS A 84 2.40 -23.42 -3.58
N ALA A 85 1.36 -23.78 -2.82
CA ALA A 85 0.53 -24.95 -3.11
C ALA A 85 -0.29 -24.76 -4.40
N ALA A 86 -0.78 -23.54 -4.68
CA ALA A 86 -1.51 -23.22 -5.90
C ALA A 86 -0.60 -23.36 -7.13
N THR A 87 0.62 -22.84 -7.08
CA THR A 87 1.61 -22.99 -8.15
C THR A 87 1.97 -24.45 -8.40
N ALA A 88 2.12 -25.27 -7.34
CA ALA A 88 2.37 -26.70 -7.48
C ALA A 88 1.22 -27.45 -8.20
N ARG A 89 0.03 -26.85 -8.27
CA ARG A 89 -1.15 -27.37 -8.96
C ARG A 89 -1.37 -26.75 -10.34
N GLY A 90 -0.44 -25.90 -10.80
CA GLY A 90 -0.48 -25.26 -12.12
C GLY A 90 -1.27 -23.95 -12.17
N LEU A 91 -1.70 -23.39 -11.04
CA LEU A 91 -2.32 -22.05 -11.00
C LEU A 91 -1.24 -20.97 -11.05
N ASP A 92 -1.45 -19.97 -11.89
CA ASP A 92 -0.67 -18.75 -11.81
C ASP A 92 -1.05 -17.91 -10.58
N ARG A 93 -0.24 -16.88 -10.29
CA ARG A 93 -0.44 -16.05 -9.10
C ARG A 93 -1.77 -15.29 -9.14
N ASP A 94 -2.17 -14.80 -10.29
CA ASP A 94 -3.39 -13.99 -10.41
C ASP A 94 -4.63 -14.87 -10.36
N GLU A 95 -4.58 -16.08 -10.92
CA GLU A 95 -5.59 -17.12 -10.78
C GLU A 95 -5.78 -17.52 -9.31
N ALA A 96 -4.68 -17.77 -8.59
CA ALA A 96 -4.73 -18.09 -7.17
C ALA A 96 -5.32 -16.92 -6.36
N LEU A 97 -4.96 -15.68 -6.68
CA LEU A 97 -5.52 -14.51 -5.99
C LEU A 97 -7.00 -14.30 -6.29
N ARG A 98 -7.45 -14.54 -7.52
CA ARG A 98 -8.87 -14.52 -7.88
C ARG A 98 -9.65 -15.60 -7.14
N ALA A 99 -9.14 -16.83 -7.11
CA ALA A 99 -9.77 -17.92 -6.36
C ALA A 99 -9.88 -17.59 -4.88
N LEU A 100 -8.81 -17.07 -4.26
CA LEU A 100 -8.82 -16.66 -2.86
C LEU A 100 -9.86 -15.57 -2.56
N ALA A 101 -10.04 -14.61 -3.48
CA ALA A 101 -11.08 -13.59 -3.35
C ALA A 101 -12.49 -14.19 -3.39
N VAL A 102 -12.76 -15.11 -4.31
CA VAL A 102 -14.05 -15.82 -4.40
C VAL A 102 -14.34 -16.59 -3.10
N PHE A 103 -13.36 -17.31 -2.56
CA PHE A 103 -13.55 -18.01 -1.27
C PHE A 103 -13.77 -17.04 -0.10
N GLY A 104 -13.17 -15.84 -0.13
CA GLY A 104 -13.43 -14.81 0.87
C GLY A 104 -14.86 -14.27 0.84
N GLU A 105 -15.51 -14.27 -0.32
CA GLU A 105 -16.91 -13.88 -0.50
C GLU A 105 -17.87 -15.02 -0.10
N GLU A 106 -17.52 -16.27 -0.41
CA GLU A 106 -18.34 -17.46 -0.10
C GLU A 106 -18.31 -17.86 1.38
N PHE A 107 -17.22 -17.55 2.09
CA PHE A 107 -17.02 -17.89 3.51
C PHE A 107 -16.77 -16.62 4.35
N PRO A 108 -17.76 -15.72 4.49
CA PRO A 108 -17.60 -14.44 5.19
C PRO A 108 -17.28 -14.59 6.68
N GLU A 109 -17.54 -15.76 7.28
CA GLU A 109 -17.19 -16.11 8.65
C GLU A 109 -15.70 -16.46 8.83
N MET A 110 -14.96 -16.70 7.74
CA MET A 110 -13.55 -17.06 7.77
C MET A 110 -12.67 -15.90 7.33
N THR A 111 -11.57 -15.70 8.04
CA THR A 111 -10.54 -14.72 7.64
C THR A 111 -9.69 -15.26 6.48
N GLU A 112 -9.09 -14.36 5.68
CA GLU A 112 -8.21 -14.76 4.56
C GLU A 112 -7.11 -15.79 4.96
N PRO A 113 -6.41 -15.65 6.11
CA PRO A 113 -5.46 -16.67 6.56
C PRO A 113 -6.10 -18.04 6.86
N GLU A 114 -7.32 -18.07 7.43
CA GLU A 114 -8.05 -19.32 7.71
C GLU A 114 -8.47 -20.01 6.42
N ILE A 115 -8.94 -19.24 5.43
CA ILE A 115 -9.27 -19.74 4.09
C ILE A 115 -8.02 -20.32 3.41
N CYS A 116 -6.88 -19.61 3.47
CA CYS A 116 -5.62 -20.10 2.92
C CYS A 116 -5.19 -21.43 3.57
N ALA A 117 -5.24 -21.53 4.90
CA ALA A 117 -4.88 -22.75 5.62
C ALA A 117 -5.81 -23.92 5.28
N TRP A 118 -7.12 -23.64 5.19
CA TRP A 118 -8.12 -24.63 4.82
C TRP A 118 -7.94 -25.14 3.38
N LEU A 119 -7.67 -24.26 2.41
CA LEU A 119 -7.41 -24.63 1.01
C LEU A 119 -6.16 -25.52 0.89
N VAL A 120 -5.08 -25.18 1.60
CA VAL A 120 -3.85 -25.99 1.62
C VAL A 120 -4.10 -27.38 2.19
N GLU A 121 -4.84 -27.48 3.31
CA GLU A 121 -5.19 -28.77 3.92
C GLU A 121 -6.09 -29.61 3.00
N ARG A 122 -7.07 -28.97 2.33
CA ARG A 122 -7.96 -29.65 1.39
C ARG A 122 -7.24 -30.17 0.15
N TRP A 123 -6.15 -29.53 -0.28
CA TRP A 123 -5.33 -29.99 -1.41
C TRP A 123 -4.32 -31.07 -1.04
N ARG A 124 -4.06 -31.30 0.25
CA ARG A 124 -3.17 -32.36 0.73
C ARG A 124 -3.86 -33.73 0.79
N ARG A 125 -5.19 -33.74 0.88
CA ARG A 125 -6.03 -34.95 0.86
C ARG A 125 -6.36 -35.36 -0.56
#